data_AF-A0A9X3ZLW9-F1
#
_entry.id   AF-A0A9X3ZLW9-F1
#
_cell.length_a   1.000
_cell.length_b   1.000
_cell.length_c   1.000
_cell.angle_alpha   90.00
_cell.angle_beta   90.00
_cell.angle_gamma   90.00
#
_symmetry.space_group_name_H-M   'P 1'
#
loop_
_entity.id
_entity.type
_entity.pdbx_description
1 polymer ?
#
loop_
_entity_poly.entity_id
_entity_poly.type
_entity_poly.pdbx_seq_one_letter_code
_entity_poly.pdbx_strand_id
1 'polypeptide(L)'
;MKTWKSAIKASLIGLLGLVSINSMAQTNWPTAPVTIITPWAVGGLADQINRAMSEYGKEQYGQPLLADNILGSGGAVALTEYTKEKPNTHKLILGGEGSFAIAPLTMKVAYKFEDFVPVINIYSSTFVLVTNPRTKVDSIPSLKEYIAKGKKIKIATNGTNSSEALQSAALFNEMGAKYQIIPYDGANEALIENITFEDAEG
;
A
#
# COMPACT_ATOMS: atom_id res chain seq x y z
N MET A 1 69.56 -28.10 -21.73
CA MET A 1 68.41 -28.94 -21.37
C MET A 1 68.42 -29.30 -19.89
N LYS A 2 67.91 -28.41 -19.03
CA LYS A 2 67.61 -28.61 -17.59
C LYS A 2 66.76 -27.38 -17.19
N THR A 3 65.59 -27.41 -16.58
CA THR A 3 64.56 -28.43 -16.33
C THR A 3 63.29 -27.62 -16.05
N TRP A 4 62.23 -27.83 -16.83
CA TRP A 4 60.84 -27.32 -16.74
C TRP A 4 60.22 -27.32 -15.32
N LYS A 5 60.80 -28.05 -14.37
CA LYS A 5 60.21 -28.43 -13.07
C LYS A 5 59.86 -27.27 -12.12
N SER A 6 60.26 -26.03 -12.40
CA SER A 6 59.89 -24.86 -11.58
C SER A 6 58.53 -24.25 -11.93
N ALA A 7 57.94 -24.57 -13.08
CA ALA A 7 56.65 -24.02 -13.49
C ALA A 7 55.43 -24.74 -12.86
N ILE A 8 55.61 -25.98 -12.38
CA ILE A 8 54.49 -26.78 -11.84
C ILE A 8 54.22 -26.48 -10.36
N LYS A 9 55.19 -25.94 -9.61
CA LYS A 9 54.98 -25.57 -8.19
C LYS A 9 54.25 -24.23 -8.00
N ALA A 10 54.20 -23.38 -9.04
CA ALA A 10 53.46 -22.12 -8.97
C ALA A 10 51.94 -22.29 -9.24
N SER A 11 51.51 -23.38 -9.90
CA SER A 11 50.09 -23.65 -10.16
C SER A 11 49.34 -24.34 -9.01
N LEU A 12 50.03 -24.90 -8.01
CA LEU A 12 49.39 -25.58 -6.87
C LEU A 12 49.08 -24.64 -5.69
N ILE A 13 49.65 -23.44 -5.65
CA ILE A 13 49.35 -22.43 -4.62
C ILE A 13 48.19 -21.51 -5.07
N GLY A 14 47.95 -21.39 -6.38
CA GLY A 14 46.79 -20.64 -6.92
C GLY A 14 45.44 -21.36 -6.80
N LEU A 15 45.43 -22.69 -6.53
CA LEU A 15 44.20 -23.49 -6.49
C LEU A 15 43.61 -23.67 -5.09
N LEU A 16 44.29 -23.20 -4.03
CA LEU A 16 43.81 -23.23 -2.63
C LEU A 16 43.09 -21.94 -2.20
N GLY A 17 42.95 -20.96 -3.09
CA GLY A 17 42.10 -19.78 -2.88
C GLY A 17 40.59 -20.03 -3.10
N LEU A 18 40.22 -21.28 -3.42
CA LEU A 18 38.83 -21.75 -3.55
C LEU A 18 38.27 -22.29 -2.23
N VAL A 19 38.59 -21.65 -1.10
CA VAL A 19 37.72 -21.77 0.07
C VAL A 19 36.67 -20.67 -0.07
N SER A 20 35.63 -21.02 -0.83
CA SER A 20 34.31 -20.43 -0.70
C SER A 20 34.04 -20.24 0.78
N ILE A 21 34.11 -19.00 1.25
CA ILE A 21 33.61 -18.64 2.56
C ILE A 21 32.13 -18.96 2.46
N ASN A 22 31.75 -20.11 3.01
CA ASN A 22 30.36 -20.46 3.18
C ASN A 22 29.70 -19.25 3.80
N SER A 23 28.69 -18.74 3.11
CA SER A 23 27.69 -17.84 3.64
C SER A 23 27.01 -18.50 4.83
N MET A 24 27.67 -18.50 5.98
CA MET A 24 27.13 -18.89 7.28
C MET A 24 26.93 -17.63 8.09
N ALA A 25 25.92 -16.87 7.67
CA ALA A 25 25.10 -16.06 8.53
C ALA A 25 23.85 -15.67 7.73
N GLN A 26 22.96 -16.62 7.47
CA GLN A 26 21.56 -16.28 7.72
C GLN A 26 21.52 -15.98 9.21
N THR A 27 21.77 -14.72 9.59
CA THR A 27 21.19 -14.24 10.83
C THR A 27 19.73 -14.59 10.72
N ASN A 28 19.20 -15.33 11.70
CA ASN A 28 17.79 -15.66 11.77
C ASN A 28 17.03 -14.33 11.77
N TRP A 29 16.66 -13.88 10.59
CA TRP A 29 15.86 -12.69 10.43
C TRP A 29 14.43 -13.11 10.74
N PRO A 30 13.71 -12.32 11.54
CA PRO A 30 14.14 -11.09 12.18
C PRO A 30 14.76 -11.34 13.56
N THR A 31 15.73 -10.50 13.94
CA THR A 31 16.40 -10.56 15.26
C THR A 31 15.68 -9.77 16.37
N ALA A 32 14.61 -9.08 16.01
CA ALA A 32 13.77 -8.25 16.86
C ALA A 32 12.37 -8.15 16.22
N PRO A 33 11.35 -7.60 16.89
CA PRO A 33 10.06 -7.34 16.27
C PRO A 33 10.19 -6.53 14.96
N VAL A 34 9.38 -6.88 13.97
CA VAL A 34 9.30 -6.14 12.69
C VAL A 34 8.03 -5.32 12.71
N THR A 35 8.12 -4.01 12.48
CA THR A 35 6.95 -3.14 12.34
C THR A 35 6.56 -3.02 10.88
N ILE A 36 5.29 -3.20 10.58
CA ILE A 36 4.71 -3.01 9.26
C ILE A 36 3.74 -1.85 9.37
N ILE A 37 4.05 -0.74 8.71
CA ILE A 37 3.25 0.48 8.72
C ILE A 37 2.16 0.37 7.66
N THR A 38 0.90 0.48 8.08
CA THR A 38 -0.27 0.67 7.22
C THR A 38 -0.53 2.17 7.07
N PRO A 39 -0.54 2.74 5.86
CA PRO A 39 -0.67 4.19 5.67
C PRO A 39 -2.14 4.68 5.70
N TRP A 40 -3.05 3.91 6.29
CA TRP A 40 -4.50 4.15 6.34
C TRP A 40 -5.07 3.75 7.70
N ALA A 41 -6.31 4.22 7.98
CA ALA A 41 -6.98 3.98 9.26
C ALA A 41 -7.20 2.50 9.61
N VAL A 42 -7.31 2.25 10.92
CA VAL A 42 -7.57 0.93 11.50
C VAL A 42 -8.92 0.37 11.01
N GLY A 43 -8.96 -0.95 10.81
CA GLY A 43 -10.16 -1.68 10.43
C GLY A 43 -10.41 -1.77 8.92
N GLY A 44 -9.77 -0.91 8.11
CA GLY A 44 -9.83 -1.02 6.65
C GLY A 44 -9.11 -2.27 6.12
N LEU A 45 -9.35 -2.63 4.85
CA LEU A 45 -8.82 -3.86 4.24
C LEU A 45 -7.31 -4.03 4.42
N ALA A 46 -6.51 -2.97 4.17
CA ALA A 46 -5.06 -3.02 4.33
C ALA A 46 -4.63 -3.29 5.79
N ASP A 47 -5.31 -2.69 6.77
CA ASP A 47 -5.04 -2.92 8.19
C ASP A 47 -5.39 -4.35 8.60
N GLN A 48 -6.54 -4.86 8.14
CA GLN A 48 -6.94 -6.25 8.39
C GLN A 48 -5.92 -7.25 7.84
N ILE A 49 -5.42 -7.01 6.62
CA ILE A 49 -4.40 -7.88 6.01
C ILE A 49 -3.08 -7.78 6.80
N ASN A 50 -2.67 -6.57 7.20
CA ASN A 50 -1.46 -6.40 8.02
C ASN A 50 -1.54 -7.13 9.37
N ARG A 51 -2.69 -7.01 10.05
CA ARG A 51 -2.93 -7.71 11.32
C ARG A 51 -3.01 -9.22 11.15
N ALA A 52 -3.65 -9.70 10.09
CA ALA A 52 -3.66 -11.13 9.76
C ALA A 52 -2.23 -11.66 9.54
N MET A 53 -1.37 -10.93 8.84
CA MET A 53 0.06 -11.30 8.72
C MET A 53 0.78 -11.29 10.07
N SER A 54 0.43 -10.35 10.94
CA SER A 54 1.05 -10.20 12.27
C SER A 54 0.83 -11.41 13.19
N GLU A 55 -0.29 -12.11 13.03
CA GLU A 55 -0.60 -13.34 13.77
C GLU A 55 0.37 -14.48 13.45
N TYR A 56 0.87 -14.58 12.21
CA TYR A 56 1.79 -15.63 11.79
C TYR A 56 3.25 -15.35 12.16
N GLY A 57 3.60 -14.10 12.43
CA GLY A 57 4.98 -13.67 12.63
C GLY A 57 5.75 -14.46 13.69
N LYS A 58 5.14 -14.58 14.88
CA LYS A 58 5.78 -15.24 16.03
C LYS A 58 5.98 -16.73 15.80
N GLU A 59 5.01 -17.41 15.19
CA GLU A 59 5.09 -18.84 14.90
C GLU A 59 6.12 -19.14 13.81
N GLN A 60 6.16 -18.33 12.74
CA GLN A 60 7.04 -18.57 11.60
C GLN A 60 8.47 -18.09 11.83
N TYR A 61 8.66 -16.99 12.54
CA TYR A 61 9.96 -16.31 12.61
C TYR A 61 10.50 -16.12 14.04
N GLY A 62 9.78 -16.56 15.06
CA GLY A 62 10.19 -16.43 16.46
C GLY A 62 10.15 -15.00 17.03
N GLN A 63 9.78 -14.01 16.21
CA GLN A 63 9.56 -12.62 16.62
C GLN A 63 8.19 -12.15 16.11
N PRO A 64 7.52 -11.24 16.82
CA PRO A 64 6.26 -10.69 16.36
C PRO A 64 6.47 -9.76 15.15
N LEU A 65 5.54 -9.79 14.21
CA LEU A 65 5.31 -8.65 13.31
C LEU A 65 4.27 -7.75 14.00
N LEU A 66 4.47 -6.44 13.93
CA LEU A 66 3.64 -5.43 14.60
C LEU A 66 2.97 -4.57 13.52
N ALA A 67 1.64 -4.46 13.58
CA ALA A 67 0.90 -3.54 12.73
C ALA A 67 0.84 -2.16 13.38
N ASP A 68 1.32 -1.15 12.67
CA ASP A 68 1.23 0.27 13.04
C ASP A 68 0.48 1.05 11.96
N ASN A 69 -0.23 2.12 12.32
CA ASN A 69 -1.03 2.91 11.38
C ASN A 69 -0.58 4.37 11.42
N ILE A 70 -0.13 4.90 10.27
CA ILE A 70 0.19 6.31 10.11
C ILE A 70 -0.74 6.85 9.02
N LEU A 71 -1.64 7.76 9.40
CA LEU A 71 -2.73 8.21 8.53
C LEU A 71 -2.38 9.54 7.83
N GLY A 72 -3.14 9.86 6.80
CA GLY A 72 -3.16 11.20 6.19
C GLY A 72 -2.86 11.21 4.69
N SER A 73 -3.59 12.09 3.97
CA SER A 73 -3.40 12.37 2.54
C SER A 73 -3.37 11.12 1.63
N GLY A 74 -4.27 10.16 1.87
CA GLY A 74 -4.32 8.91 1.11
C GLY A 74 -3.08 8.03 1.26
N GLY A 75 -2.31 8.23 2.34
CA GLY A 75 -1.10 7.48 2.68
C GLY A 75 0.22 8.19 2.36
N ALA A 76 0.18 9.36 1.71
CA ALA A 76 1.39 10.11 1.36
C ALA A 76 2.19 10.57 2.60
N VAL A 77 1.53 10.81 3.73
CA VAL A 77 2.19 11.18 4.99
C VAL A 77 3.08 10.05 5.49
N ALA A 78 2.54 8.83 5.60
CA ALA A 78 3.29 7.67 6.06
C ALA A 78 4.50 7.35 5.18
N LEU A 79 4.34 7.42 3.86
CA LEU A 79 5.44 7.21 2.92
C LEU A 79 6.53 8.29 3.10
N THR A 80 6.15 9.55 3.28
CA THR A 80 7.09 10.64 3.54
C THR A 80 7.85 10.47 4.85
N GLU A 81 7.20 10.00 5.92
CA GLU A 81 7.87 9.73 7.18
C GLU A 81 8.78 8.49 7.07
N TYR A 82 8.36 7.47 6.34
CA TYR A 82 9.14 6.25 6.13
C TYR A 82 10.45 6.52 5.40
N THR A 83 10.47 7.42 4.40
CA THR A 83 11.72 7.75 3.68
C THR A 83 12.74 8.51 4.53
N LYS A 84 12.35 9.03 5.70
CA LYS A 84 13.29 9.66 6.66
C LYS A 84 13.98 8.63 7.56
N GLU A 85 13.46 7.41 7.63
CA GLU A 85 14.06 6.35 8.43
C GLU A 85 15.39 5.88 7.83
N LYS A 86 16.32 5.43 8.69
CA LYS A 86 17.54 4.78 8.21
C LYS A 86 17.16 3.44 7.57
N PRO A 87 17.71 3.07 6.39
CA PRO A 87 17.45 1.77 5.77
C PRO A 87 17.70 0.61 6.75
N ASN A 88 16.69 -0.22 6.96
CA ASN A 88 16.72 -1.37 7.86
C ASN A 88 15.74 -2.45 7.40
N THR A 89 15.78 -3.63 8.04
CA THR A 89 14.93 -4.78 7.70
C THR A 89 13.85 -5.05 8.74
N HIS A 90 13.66 -4.16 9.72
CA HIS A 90 12.70 -4.29 10.83
C HIS A 90 11.57 -3.26 10.80
N LYS A 91 11.59 -2.34 9.84
CA LYS A 91 10.46 -1.50 9.45
C LYS A 91 10.15 -1.79 8.00
N LEU A 92 8.88 -2.07 7.74
CA LEU A 92 8.29 -2.22 6.43
C LEU A 92 7.12 -1.25 6.34
N ILE A 93 6.72 -0.88 5.13
CA ILE A 93 5.56 -0.05 4.89
C ILE A 93 4.72 -0.67 3.78
N LEU A 94 3.41 -0.68 3.97
CA LEU A 94 2.47 -0.95 2.91
C LEU A 94 2.37 0.30 2.04
N GLY A 95 2.33 0.11 0.73
CA GLY A 95 1.98 1.17 -0.20
C GLY A 95 1.05 0.62 -1.26
N GLY A 96 0.23 1.51 -1.80
CA GLY A 96 -0.76 1.20 -2.81
C GLY A 96 -0.74 2.24 -3.90
N GLU A 97 -1.60 2.07 -4.89
CA GLU A 97 -1.71 2.96 -6.04
C GLU A 97 -2.01 4.41 -5.64
N GLY A 98 -2.80 4.64 -4.59
CA GLY A 98 -3.06 5.97 -4.02
C GLY A 98 -1.78 6.70 -3.59
N SER A 99 -0.92 6.03 -2.82
CA SER A 99 0.29 6.65 -2.26
C SER A 99 1.49 6.59 -3.21
N PHE A 100 1.68 5.51 -3.98
CA PHE A 100 2.82 5.36 -4.88
C PHE A 100 2.64 6.00 -6.26
N ALA A 101 1.42 6.13 -6.77
CA ALA A 101 1.18 6.62 -8.13
C ALA A 101 0.32 7.89 -8.15
N ILE A 102 -0.84 7.89 -7.49
CA ILE A 102 -1.81 8.98 -7.59
C ILE A 102 -1.31 10.24 -6.86
N ALA A 103 -0.85 10.10 -5.62
CA ALA A 103 -0.36 11.24 -4.85
C ALA A 103 0.81 11.97 -5.54
N PRO A 104 1.87 11.31 -6.05
CA PRO A 104 2.92 11.99 -6.82
C PRO A 104 2.45 12.72 -8.08
N LEU A 105 1.33 12.30 -8.68
CA LEU A 105 0.77 12.92 -9.89
C LEU A 105 -0.19 14.08 -9.58
N THR A 106 -0.80 14.09 -8.40
CA THR A 106 -1.88 15.02 -8.04
C THR A 106 -1.45 16.08 -7.03
N MET A 107 -0.35 15.85 -6.31
CA MET A 107 0.18 16.77 -5.31
C MET A 107 1.72 16.69 -5.22
N LYS A 108 2.32 17.69 -4.56
CA LYS A 108 3.75 17.65 -4.25
C LYS A 108 4.00 16.71 -3.07
N VAL A 109 4.78 15.66 -3.30
CA VAL A 109 5.26 14.72 -2.27
C VAL A 109 6.78 14.81 -2.11
N ALA A 110 7.29 14.31 -0.98
CA ALA A 110 8.72 14.34 -0.65
C ALA A 110 9.42 12.97 -0.84
N TYR A 111 8.81 12.08 -1.62
CA TYR A 111 9.34 10.75 -1.93
C TYR A 111 9.10 10.41 -3.41
N LYS A 112 9.80 9.40 -3.90
CA LYS A 112 9.61 8.75 -5.19
C LYS A 112 9.52 7.24 -5.00
N PHE A 113 8.97 6.53 -5.98
CA PHE A 113 8.88 5.08 -5.90
C PHE A 113 10.26 4.41 -5.75
N GLU A 114 11.29 5.00 -6.36
CA GLU A 114 12.68 4.52 -6.31
C GLU A 114 13.34 4.66 -4.94
N ASP A 115 12.74 5.41 -4.01
CA ASP A 115 13.22 5.53 -2.63
C ASP A 115 12.86 4.27 -1.80
N PHE A 116 12.09 3.33 -2.36
CA PHE A 116 11.62 2.11 -1.71
C PHE A 116 12.14 0.85 -2.41
N VAL A 117 12.33 -0.22 -1.64
CA VAL A 117 12.64 -1.55 -2.17
C VAL A 117 11.35 -2.39 -2.18
N PRO A 118 10.80 -2.76 -3.35
CA PRO A 118 9.63 -3.61 -3.42
C PRO A 118 9.94 -5.00 -2.86
N VAL A 119 9.10 -5.49 -1.94
CA VAL A 119 9.26 -6.81 -1.32
C VAL A 119 8.30 -7.81 -1.94
N ILE A 120 6.99 -7.56 -1.81
CA ILE A 120 5.93 -8.44 -2.30
C ILE A 120 4.62 -7.66 -2.46
N ASN A 121 3.77 -8.07 -3.41
CA ASN A 121 2.37 -7.66 -3.45
C ASN A 121 1.55 -8.66 -2.62
N ILE A 122 0.97 -8.18 -1.51
CA ILE A 122 0.24 -9.01 -0.55
C ILE A 122 -1.26 -9.11 -0.84
N TYR A 123 -1.83 -8.20 -1.63
CA TYR A 123 -3.23 -8.25 -2.06
C TYR A 123 -3.50 -7.38 -3.29
N SER A 124 -4.59 -7.69 -3.97
CA SER A 124 -5.21 -6.83 -4.98
C SER A 124 -6.69 -6.70 -4.67
N SER A 125 -7.26 -5.52 -4.93
CA SER A 125 -8.67 -5.23 -4.66
C SER A 125 -9.41 -4.87 -5.93
N THR A 126 -10.67 -5.29 -6.03
CA THR A 126 -11.62 -4.80 -7.04
C THR A 126 -12.45 -3.69 -6.40
N PHE A 127 -12.46 -2.51 -7.03
CA PHE A 127 -13.32 -1.43 -6.59
C PHE A 127 -14.76 -1.70 -7.00
N VAL A 128 -15.69 -1.40 -6.09
CA VAL A 128 -17.13 -1.53 -6.31
C VAL A 128 -17.80 -0.21 -5.98
N LEU A 129 -18.76 0.20 -6.81
CA LEU A 129 -19.60 1.35 -6.51
C LEU A 129 -20.70 0.92 -5.53
N VAL A 130 -20.67 1.49 -4.32
CA VAL A 130 -21.68 1.26 -3.29
C VAL A 130 -22.54 2.50 -3.17
N THR A 131 -23.86 2.32 -3.18
CA THR A 131 -24.82 3.41 -3.07
C THR A 131 -25.57 3.34 -1.74
N ASN A 132 -26.00 4.49 -1.25
CA ASN A 132 -26.93 4.53 -0.13
C ASN A 132 -28.26 3.90 -0.56
N PRO A 133 -28.79 2.88 0.16
CA PRO A 133 -30.00 2.16 -0.25
C PRO A 133 -31.24 3.06 -0.36
N ARG A 134 -31.27 4.19 0.37
CA ARG A 134 -32.36 5.17 0.28
C ARG A 134 -32.43 5.88 -1.08
N THR A 135 -31.32 5.94 -1.82
CA THR A 135 -31.28 6.51 -3.18
C THR A 135 -32.01 5.62 -4.20
N LYS A 136 -32.22 4.35 -3.87
CA LYS A 136 -32.77 3.31 -4.77
C LYS A 136 -31.97 3.13 -6.06
N VAL A 137 -30.70 3.57 -6.07
CA VAL A 137 -29.77 3.30 -7.16
C VAL A 137 -29.15 1.93 -6.92
N ASP A 138 -29.49 0.98 -7.76
CA ASP A 138 -29.09 -0.44 -7.66
C ASP A 138 -28.35 -0.94 -8.90
N SER A 139 -28.21 -0.09 -9.92
CA SER A 139 -27.65 -0.44 -11.22
C SER A 139 -27.15 0.81 -11.96
N ILE A 140 -26.35 0.60 -13.00
CA ILE A 140 -25.88 1.70 -13.86
C ILE A 140 -27.03 2.45 -14.55
N PRO A 141 -28.09 1.81 -15.06
CA PRO A 141 -29.26 2.53 -15.57
C PRO A 141 -29.95 3.40 -14.52
N SER A 142 -30.23 2.88 -13.32
CA SER A 142 -30.86 3.68 -12.26
C SER A 142 -29.95 4.81 -11.78
N LEU A 143 -28.62 4.65 -11.85
CA LEU A 143 -27.65 5.72 -11.61
C LEU A 143 -27.73 6.82 -12.67
N LYS A 144 -27.81 6.46 -13.96
CA LYS A 144 -27.96 7.45 -15.05
C LYS A 144 -29.27 8.23 -14.92
N GLU A 145 -30.35 7.58 -14.55
CA GLU A 145 -31.63 8.25 -14.26
C GLU A 145 -31.51 9.20 -13.05
N TYR A 146 -30.80 8.78 -12.00
CA TYR A 146 -30.53 9.61 -10.83
C TYR A 146 -29.76 10.89 -11.22
N ILE A 147 -28.74 10.76 -12.08
CA ILE A 147 -27.96 11.88 -12.63
C ILE A 147 -28.84 12.79 -13.50
N ALA A 148 -29.67 12.22 -14.37
CA ALA A 148 -30.53 12.97 -15.29
C ALA A 148 -31.57 13.83 -14.53
N LYS A 149 -31.96 13.45 -13.32
CA LYS A 149 -32.81 14.26 -12.41
C LYS A 149 -32.09 15.48 -11.82
N GLY A 150 -30.81 15.69 -12.14
CA GLY A 150 -30.01 16.83 -11.68
C GLY A 150 -29.59 16.75 -10.22
N LYS A 151 -29.71 15.58 -9.58
CA LYS A 151 -29.29 15.38 -8.19
C LYS A 151 -27.76 15.45 -8.09
N LYS A 152 -27.25 16.24 -7.14
CA LYS A 152 -25.81 16.30 -6.86
C LYS A 152 -25.38 15.00 -6.20
N ILE A 153 -24.30 14.41 -6.69
CA ILE A 153 -23.74 13.18 -6.12
C ILE A 153 -22.67 13.55 -5.08
N LYS A 154 -22.79 13.00 -3.87
CA LYS A 154 -21.75 13.06 -2.85
C LYS A 154 -21.07 11.71 -2.81
N ILE A 155 -19.73 11.70 -2.80
CA ILE A 155 -18.94 10.47 -2.93
C ILE A 155 -17.98 10.41 -1.75
N ALA A 156 -18.17 9.42 -0.88
CA ALA A 156 -17.26 9.14 0.21
C ALA A 156 -16.02 8.38 -0.32
N THR A 157 -14.82 8.81 0.06
CA THR A 157 -13.55 8.17 -0.36
C THR A 157 -12.57 8.10 0.81
N ASN A 158 -11.61 7.17 0.78
CA ASN A 158 -10.55 7.03 1.77
C ASN A 158 -9.39 8.03 1.57
N GLY A 159 -9.76 9.30 1.36
CA GLY A 159 -8.85 10.42 1.19
C GLY A 159 -8.97 11.06 -0.19
N THR A 160 -8.47 12.28 -0.31
CA THR A 160 -8.61 13.11 -1.52
C THR A 160 -7.80 12.58 -2.71
N ASN A 161 -6.63 12.00 -2.44
CA ASN A 161 -5.70 11.52 -3.47
C ASN A 161 -5.72 9.98 -3.59
N SER A 162 -6.84 9.38 -3.18
CA SER A 162 -7.04 7.95 -3.25
C SER A 162 -7.45 7.49 -4.65
N SER A 163 -7.35 6.19 -4.86
CA SER A 163 -7.84 5.47 -6.03
C SER A 163 -9.35 5.61 -6.17
N GLU A 164 -10.07 5.57 -5.05
CA GLU A 164 -11.52 5.74 -4.99
C GLU A 164 -11.91 7.15 -5.47
N ALA A 165 -11.19 8.18 -5.04
CA ALA A 165 -11.38 9.55 -5.50
C ALA A 165 -11.09 9.70 -6.99
N LEU A 166 -9.96 9.19 -7.47
CA LEU A 166 -9.60 9.28 -8.88
C LEU A 166 -10.58 8.54 -9.80
N GLN A 167 -10.93 7.29 -9.47
CA GLN A 167 -11.85 6.48 -10.26
C GLN A 167 -13.26 7.05 -10.25
N SER A 168 -13.72 7.54 -9.10
CA SER A 168 -15.01 8.22 -8.98
C SER A 168 -15.05 9.49 -9.81
N ALA A 169 -14.01 10.33 -9.74
CA ALA A 169 -13.91 11.53 -10.56
C ALA A 169 -13.94 11.18 -12.05
N ALA A 170 -13.16 10.20 -12.48
CA ALA A 170 -13.15 9.74 -13.88
C ALA A 170 -14.54 9.27 -14.33
N LEU A 171 -15.18 8.39 -13.55
CA LEU A 171 -16.50 7.83 -13.86
C LEU A 171 -17.58 8.92 -13.96
N PHE A 172 -17.67 9.80 -12.97
CA PHE A 172 -18.74 10.80 -12.94
C PHE A 172 -18.49 11.98 -13.88
N ASN A 173 -17.22 12.28 -14.20
CA ASN A 173 -16.89 13.17 -15.32
C ASN A 173 -17.38 12.59 -16.65
N GLU A 174 -17.11 11.30 -16.91
CA GLU A 174 -17.55 10.62 -18.14
C GLU A 174 -19.07 10.57 -18.26
N MET A 175 -19.79 10.44 -17.13
CA MET A 175 -21.25 10.49 -17.08
C MET A 175 -21.84 11.91 -17.16
N GLY A 176 -21.00 12.96 -17.19
CA GLY A 176 -21.45 14.36 -17.19
C GLY A 176 -22.19 14.77 -15.90
N ALA A 177 -21.91 14.09 -14.79
CA ALA A 177 -22.60 14.31 -13.52
C ALA A 177 -21.97 15.44 -12.70
N LYS A 178 -22.79 16.15 -11.92
CA LYS A 178 -22.30 17.06 -10.87
C LYS A 178 -22.05 16.25 -9.60
N TYR A 179 -20.80 16.22 -9.14
CA TYR A 179 -20.42 15.49 -7.94
C TYR A 179 -19.55 16.30 -6.98
N GLN A 180 -19.40 15.79 -5.77
CA GLN A 180 -18.47 16.26 -4.76
C GLN A 180 -17.85 15.06 -4.05
N ILE A 181 -16.52 15.02 -4.01
CA ILE A 181 -15.76 14.06 -3.22
C ILE A 181 -15.69 14.55 -1.77
N ILE A 182 -15.99 13.67 -0.83
CA ILE A 182 -15.91 13.88 0.61
C ILE A 182 -14.87 12.88 1.14
N PRO A 183 -13.64 13.34 1.44
CA PRO A 183 -12.57 12.47 1.89
C PRO A 183 -12.70 12.13 3.38
N TYR A 184 -12.39 10.88 3.71
CA TYR A 184 -12.28 10.33 5.06
C TYR A 184 -10.90 9.72 5.29
N ASP A 185 -10.57 9.38 6.54
CA ASP A 185 -9.24 8.88 6.90
C ASP A 185 -9.06 7.39 6.58
N GLY A 186 -10.15 6.67 6.28
CA GLY A 186 -10.10 5.27 5.83
C GLY A 186 -11.36 4.79 5.11
N ALA A 187 -11.24 3.64 4.45
CA ALA A 187 -12.32 3.06 3.64
C ALA A 187 -13.55 2.62 4.46
N ASN A 188 -13.35 2.15 5.69
CA ASN A 188 -14.47 1.76 6.56
C ASN A 188 -15.30 2.97 6.99
N GLU A 189 -14.65 4.06 7.35
CA GLU A 189 -15.32 5.31 7.70
C GLU A 189 -16.13 5.83 6.50
N ALA A 190 -15.51 5.87 5.32
CA ALA A 190 -16.19 6.23 4.08
C ALA A 190 -17.42 5.34 3.77
N LEU A 191 -17.31 4.02 4.00
CA LEU A 191 -18.40 3.09 3.78
C LEU A 191 -19.56 3.32 4.77
N ILE A 192 -19.25 3.44 6.07
CA ILE A 192 -20.25 3.69 7.11
C ILE A 192 -21.01 4.96 6.77
N GLU A 193 -20.29 6.06 6.53
CA GLU A 193 -20.90 7.33 6.17
C GLU A 193 -21.74 7.22 4.91
N ASN A 194 -21.28 6.55 3.85
CA ASN A 194 -22.06 6.37 2.63
C ASN A 194 -23.44 5.72 2.89
N ILE A 195 -23.52 4.72 3.78
CA ILE A 195 -24.77 4.00 4.05
C ILE A 195 -25.63 4.66 5.13
N THR A 196 -25.03 5.42 6.06
CA THR A 196 -25.74 6.11 7.14
C THR A 196 -26.10 7.55 6.82
N PHE A 197 -25.50 8.16 5.79
CA PHE A 197 -25.72 9.57 5.48
C PHE A 197 -27.20 9.85 5.26
N GLU A 198 -27.73 10.77 6.07
CA GLU A 198 -29.05 11.35 5.89
C GLU A 198 -28.84 12.72 5.24
N ASP A 199 -29.24 12.89 3.98
CA ASP A 199 -29.31 14.21 3.39
C ASP A 199 -30.28 15.03 4.26
N ALA A 200 -29.77 16.08 4.92
CA ALA A 200 -30.60 17.04 5.64
C ALA A 200 -31.57 17.82 4.72
N GLU A 201 -31.46 17.60 3.40
CA GLU A 201 -32.33 18.15 2.37
C GLU A 201 -33.08 17.01 1.67
N GLY A 202 -34.31 16.78 2.12
CA GLY A 202 -35.31 15.97 1.40
C GLY A 202 -35.67 16.57 0.04
#